data_AF-A0A815PH43-F1
#
_entry.id   AF-A0A815PH43-F1
#
_cell.length_a   1.000
_cell.length_b   1.000
_cell.length_c   1.000
_cell.angle_alpha   90.00
_cell.angle_beta   90.00
_cell.angle_gamma   90.00
#
_symmetry.space_group_name_H-M   'P 1'
#
loop_
_entity.id
_entity.type
_entity.pdbx_description
1 polymer ?
#
loop_
_entity_poly.entity_id
_entity_poly.type
_entity_poly.pdbx_seq_one_letter_code
_entity_poly.pdbx_strand_id
1 'polypeptide(L)'
;MHTSQVYVELDTVNKEPHKWWHHRWVKITGISIIVLIVFAVILALVLNFVVFAPKKSETSTTAATSSSSSSSSPSPPLTTTPLVTPTTTQQTSKLQSNVFRPEVYDPSTGIWTTISDMADARAGHTASVLSNGKVLITGGVGYVFLNSAELFDPSTGIWTTTGSMNNGRHQHTASVLSNGKVLVTGGFHIYMGYLNSAELYQFFKTN
;
A
#
# COMPACT_ATOMS: atom_id res chain seq x y z
N MET A 1 -10.31 7.62 -89.32
CA MET A 1 -11.23 8.74 -89.01
C MET A 1 -11.76 8.51 -87.61
N HIS A 2 -11.79 9.58 -86.80
CA HIS A 2 -12.14 9.62 -85.38
C HIS A 2 -13.55 9.05 -85.09
N THR A 3 -13.76 8.50 -83.88
CA THR A 3 -14.50 9.17 -82.78
C THR A 3 -14.56 8.31 -81.52
N SER A 4 -14.20 8.93 -80.39
CA SER A 4 -14.36 8.46 -79.01
C SER A 4 -15.83 8.37 -78.57
N GLN A 5 -16.11 7.65 -77.48
CA GLN A 5 -16.76 8.17 -76.25
C GLN A 5 -16.91 7.06 -75.18
N VAL A 6 -17.04 7.53 -73.94
CA VAL A 6 -16.92 6.93 -72.60
C VAL A 6 -18.25 6.33 -72.12
N TYR A 7 -18.22 5.33 -71.20
CA TYR A 7 -19.25 5.16 -70.15
C TYR A 7 -18.66 4.61 -68.85
N VAL A 8 -19.23 5.08 -67.74
CA VAL A 8 -18.82 4.96 -66.32
C VAL A 8 -19.86 4.13 -65.55
N GLU A 9 -19.38 3.20 -64.70
CA GLU A 9 -19.84 2.73 -63.37
C GLU A 9 -21.34 2.45 -63.04
N LEU A 10 -21.65 1.25 -62.51
CA LEU A 10 -21.98 0.98 -61.09
C LEU A 10 -22.72 -0.36 -60.85
N ASP A 11 -22.27 -1.04 -59.79
CA ASP A 11 -22.94 -1.96 -58.85
C ASP A 11 -23.66 -3.24 -59.33
N THR A 12 -23.26 -4.38 -58.73
CA THR A 12 -24.02 -4.95 -57.59
C THR A 12 -23.35 -6.22 -57.03
N VAL A 13 -23.08 -6.18 -55.71
CA VAL A 13 -23.34 -7.21 -54.70
C VAL A 13 -23.40 -8.68 -55.18
N ASN A 14 -22.47 -9.52 -54.71
CA ASN A 14 -22.83 -10.76 -54.00
C ASN A 14 -21.65 -11.36 -53.22
N LYS A 15 -21.88 -11.48 -51.91
CA LYS A 15 -21.03 -12.11 -50.90
C LYS A 15 -21.24 -13.62 -50.95
N GLU A 16 -20.17 -14.40 -51.02
CA GLU A 16 -20.20 -15.82 -50.65
C GLU A 16 -19.55 -15.98 -49.26
N PRO A 17 -20.28 -16.47 -48.24
CA PRO A 17 -19.68 -16.88 -46.97
C PRO A 17 -19.01 -18.25 -47.16
N HIS A 18 -18.34 -18.77 -46.13
CA HIS A 18 -17.83 -20.15 -46.08
C HIS A 18 -16.42 -20.43 -46.64
N LYS A 19 -15.40 -19.64 -46.25
CA LYS A 19 -14.00 -20.11 -46.21
C LYS A 19 -13.23 -19.55 -45.01
N TRP A 20 -13.58 -19.97 -43.79
CA TRP A 20 -12.81 -19.61 -42.59
C TRP A 20 -12.71 -20.75 -41.57
N TRP A 21 -12.23 -21.92 -42.00
CA TRP A 21 -11.68 -22.88 -41.05
C TRP A 21 -10.59 -23.63 -41.79
N HIS A 22 -9.34 -23.21 -41.70
CA HIS A 22 -8.15 -24.06 -41.76
C HIS A 22 -6.97 -23.25 -41.20
N HIS A 23 -6.18 -23.89 -40.33
CA HIS A 23 -4.95 -23.41 -39.67
C HIS A 23 -5.22 -22.55 -38.40
N ARG A 24 -4.75 -22.85 -37.18
CA ARG A 24 -3.65 -23.70 -36.69
C ARG A 24 -3.99 -24.15 -35.25
N TRP A 25 -3.87 -25.44 -34.94
CA TRP A 25 -3.84 -25.91 -33.55
C TRP A 25 -2.46 -25.57 -32.98
N VAL A 26 -2.38 -24.54 -32.13
CA VAL A 26 -1.20 -24.30 -31.29
C VAL A 26 -1.23 -25.36 -30.19
N LYS A 27 -0.26 -26.28 -30.20
CA LYS A 27 -0.07 -27.25 -29.12
C LYS A 27 0.27 -26.51 -27.82
N ILE A 28 -0.72 -26.35 -26.92
CA ILE A 28 -0.50 -25.86 -25.55
C ILE A 28 -0.17 -27.08 -24.70
N THR A 29 1.08 -27.52 -24.68
CA THR A 29 1.54 -28.61 -23.81
C THR A 29 2.62 -28.20 -22.82
N GLY A 30 2.99 -26.92 -22.75
CA GLY A 30 4.05 -26.45 -21.84
C GLY A 30 3.62 -25.51 -20.70
N ILE A 31 2.51 -24.78 -20.87
CA ILE A 31 2.13 -23.70 -19.93
C ILE A 31 1.30 -24.23 -18.75
N SER A 32 0.60 -25.35 -18.89
CA SER A 32 -0.33 -25.84 -17.86
C SER A 32 0.35 -26.39 -16.60
N ILE A 33 1.54 -26.98 -16.69
CA ILE A 33 2.18 -27.62 -15.52
C ILE A 33 2.79 -26.57 -14.58
N ILE A 34 3.46 -25.55 -15.13
CA ILE A 34 4.06 -24.48 -14.33
C ILE A 34 2.97 -23.67 -13.63
N VAL A 35 1.87 -23.37 -14.31
CA VAL A 35 0.73 -22.67 -13.71
C VAL A 35 0.08 -23.49 -12.58
N LEU A 36 -0.04 -24.81 -12.75
CA LEU A 36 -0.56 -25.70 -11.70
C LEU A 36 0.38 -25.79 -10.49
N ILE A 37 1.70 -25.85 -10.71
CA ILE A 37 2.68 -25.88 -9.61
C ILE A 37 2.66 -24.54 -8.85
N VAL A 38 2.65 -23.41 -9.56
CA VAL A 38 2.58 -22.08 -8.94
C VAL A 38 1.27 -21.92 -8.17
N PHE A 39 0.15 -22.37 -8.73
CA PHE A 39 -1.15 -22.34 -8.04
C PHE A 39 -1.16 -23.22 -6.78
N ALA A 40 -0.59 -24.43 -6.84
CA ALA A 40 -0.50 -25.34 -5.71
C ALA A 40 0.40 -24.78 -4.58
N VAL A 41 1.51 -24.12 -4.92
CA VAL A 41 2.41 -23.49 -3.94
C VAL A 41 1.71 -22.31 -3.25
N ILE A 42 1.01 -21.47 -4.02
CA ILE A 42 0.24 -20.35 -3.46
C ILE A 42 -0.87 -20.87 -2.53
N LEU A 43 -1.61 -21.91 -2.95
CA LEU A 43 -2.66 -22.52 -2.13
C LEU A 43 -2.12 -23.12 -0.82
N ALA A 44 -0.96 -23.80 -0.88
CA ALA A 44 -0.32 -24.39 0.31
C ALA A 44 0.18 -23.31 1.30
N LEU A 45 0.66 -22.17 0.81
CA LEU A 45 1.07 -21.05 1.66
C LEU A 45 -0.13 -20.38 2.33
N VAL A 46 -1.26 -20.22 1.62
CA VAL A 46 -2.49 -19.65 2.16
C VAL A 46 -3.11 -20.56 3.23
N LEU A 47 -3.10 -21.88 3.01
CA LEU A 47 -3.64 -22.85 3.97
C LEU A 47 -2.79 -22.95 5.26
N ASN A 48 -1.46 -22.82 5.18
CA ASN A 48 -0.60 -22.86 6.37
C ASN A 48 -0.76 -21.63 7.29
N PHE A 49 -1.26 -20.51 6.79
CA PHE A 49 -1.49 -19.30 7.60
C PHE A 49 -2.71 -19.39 8.54
N VAL A 50 -3.61 -20.36 8.35
CA VAL A 50 -4.86 -20.46 9.12
C VAL A 50 -4.69 -21.14 10.50
N VAL A 51 -3.52 -21.70 10.82
CA VAL A 51 -3.35 -22.53 12.05
C VAL A 51 -2.78 -21.79 13.27
N PHE A 52 -2.36 -20.53 13.18
CA PHE A 52 -1.86 -19.78 14.34
C PHE A 52 -2.86 -18.73 14.84
N ALA A 53 -3.92 -19.18 15.52
CA ALA A 53 -4.69 -18.32 16.42
C ALA A 53 -4.07 -18.39 17.83
N PRO A 54 -3.71 -17.27 18.48
CA PRO A 54 -3.20 -17.31 19.85
C PRO A 54 -4.32 -17.69 20.83
N LYS A 55 -4.07 -18.73 21.63
CA LYS A 55 -4.96 -19.19 22.70
C LYS A 55 -5.08 -18.10 23.77
N LYS A 56 -6.31 -17.67 24.05
CA LYS A 56 -6.69 -16.71 25.09
C LYS A 56 -6.23 -17.24 26.46
N SER A 57 -5.37 -16.52 27.16
CA SER A 57 -4.98 -16.84 28.54
C SER A 57 -6.05 -16.35 29.51
N GLU A 58 -6.60 -17.25 30.31
CA GLU A 58 -7.53 -16.95 31.41
C GLU A 58 -6.79 -16.34 32.60
N THR A 59 -7.33 -15.26 33.15
CA THR A 59 -6.82 -14.60 34.36
C THR A 59 -7.48 -15.21 35.58
N SER A 60 -6.71 -15.90 36.42
CA SER A 60 -7.17 -16.43 37.70
C SER A 60 -7.33 -15.32 38.75
N THR A 61 -8.53 -15.27 39.31
CA THR A 61 -8.93 -14.45 40.47
C THR A 61 -8.36 -15.02 41.76
N THR A 62 -7.79 -14.17 42.62
CA THR A 62 -7.78 -14.40 44.08
C THR A 62 -8.05 -13.09 44.80
N ALA A 63 -9.13 -13.10 45.58
CA ALA A 63 -9.54 -12.05 46.50
C ALA A 63 -8.67 -12.05 47.77
N ALA A 64 -8.44 -10.87 48.33
CA ALA A 64 -8.12 -10.71 49.75
C ALA A 64 -8.90 -9.53 50.31
N THR A 65 -9.81 -9.85 51.22
CA THR A 65 -10.61 -8.93 52.03
C THR A 65 -9.79 -8.51 53.25
N SER A 66 -9.71 -7.21 53.53
CA SER A 66 -9.59 -6.72 54.91
C SER A 66 -10.10 -5.28 55.03
N SER A 67 -11.13 -5.15 55.84
CA SER A 67 -11.74 -3.92 56.36
C SER A 67 -10.87 -3.23 57.42
N SER A 68 -10.90 -1.90 57.49
CA SER A 68 -11.48 -1.15 58.62
C SER A 68 -11.14 0.34 58.57
N SER A 69 -12.03 1.11 59.19
CA SER A 69 -12.24 2.56 59.27
C SER A 69 -11.26 3.32 60.18
N SER A 70 -11.05 4.63 59.94
CA SER A 70 -11.51 5.76 60.82
C SER A 70 -10.61 7.02 60.78
N SER A 71 -11.23 8.14 60.38
CA SER A 71 -11.18 9.53 60.90
C SER A 71 -9.90 10.29 61.35
N SER A 72 -9.83 11.54 60.83
CA SER A 72 -9.51 12.86 61.42
C SER A 72 -8.07 13.36 61.67
N SER A 73 -7.70 14.40 60.89
CA SER A 73 -6.98 15.70 61.10
C SER A 73 -6.10 15.98 62.35
N PRO A 74 -5.21 17.03 62.38
CA PRO A 74 -4.88 18.08 61.40
C PRO A 74 -3.36 18.28 61.10
N SER A 75 -3.04 19.18 60.16
CA SER A 75 -1.70 19.58 59.72
C SER A 75 -0.91 20.43 60.75
N PRO A 76 0.42 20.28 60.86
CA PRO A 76 1.31 21.29 61.44
C PRO A 76 1.85 22.30 60.38
N PRO A 77 2.29 23.51 60.79
CA PRO A 77 2.53 24.66 59.91
C PRO A 77 3.83 24.58 59.08
N LEU A 78 3.83 25.30 57.95
CA LEU A 78 4.97 25.45 57.05
C LEU A 78 6.16 26.11 57.78
N THR A 79 7.31 25.43 57.75
CA THR A 79 8.61 26.04 58.00
C THR A 79 9.43 25.95 56.72
N THR A 80 9.75 27.13 56.18
CA THR A 80 10.51 27.33 54.94
C THR A 80 11.99 27.09 55.17
N THR A 81 12.51 25.98 54.65
CA THR A 81 13.94 25.78 54.40
C THR A 81 14.22 26.02 52.91
N PRO A 82 15.27 26.78 52.54
CA PRO A 82 15.61 26.96 51.14
C PRO A 82 16.09 25.62 50.57
N LEU A 83 15.29 25.06 49.67
CA LEU A 83 15.64 23.89 48.88
C LEU A 83 16.82 24.26 47.97
N VAL A 84 18.01 23.80 48.33
CA VAL A 84 19.14 23.73 47.40
C VAL A 84 18.68 22.85 46.25
N THR A 85 18.30 23.49 45.14
CA THR A 85 17.83 22.81 43.95
C THR A 85 19.05 22.20 43.26
N PRO A 86 19.20 20.86 43.20
CA PRO A 86 20.11 20.30 42.22
C PRO A 86 19.58 20.75 40.86
N THR A 87 20.36 21.59 40.18
CA THR A 87 20.10 21.95 38.79
C THR A 87 20.38 20.70 37.96
N THR A 88 19.41 19.78 37.93
CA THR A 88 19.34 18.76 36.91
C THR A 88 19.08 19.52 35.62
N THR A 89 20.13 19.72 34.84
CA THR A 89 19.98 20.04 33.42
C THR A 89 19.32 18.81 32.81
N GLN A 90 17.99 18.74 32.90
CA GLN A 90 17.24 17.86 32.04
C GLN A 90 17.43 18.44 30.64
N GLN A 91 18.42 17.88 29.95
CA GLN A 91 18.34 17.69 28.53
C GLN A 91 16.99 17.03 28.30
N THR A 92 15.96 17.85 28.08
CA THR A 92 14.71 17.41 27.52
C THR A 92 15.10 16.99 26.12
N SER A 93 15.55 15.74 26.02
CA SER A 93 15.43 14.95 24.82
C SER A 93 14.09 15.33 24.25
N LYS A 94 14.15 16.04 23.12
CA LYS A 94 13.10 16.20 22.14
C LYS A 94 12.08 15.13 22.45
N LEU A 95 10.89 15.50 22.97
CA LEU A 95 9.75 14.62 22.87
C LEU A 95 9.77 14.24 21.41
N GLN A 96 10.31 13.05 21.12
CA GLN A 96 10.33 12.51 19.78
C GLN A 96 8.86 12.28 19.60
N SER A 97 8.19 13.29 19.05
CA SER A 97 6.89 13.12 18.44
C SER A 97 7.06 11.83 17.66
N ASN A 98 6.21 10.85 17.97
CA ASN A 98 6.24 9.52 17.39
C ASN A 98 5.90 9.67 15.90
N VAL A 99 6.84 10.23 15.15
CA VAL A 99 6.77 10.58 13.74
C VAL A 99 7.55 9.48 13.08
N PHE A 100 6.82 8.51 12.56
CA PHE A 100 7.37 7.49 11.69
C PHE A 100 7.90 8.19 10.44
N ARG A 101 9.22 8.27 10.34
CA ARG A 101 9.92 8.85 9.19
C ARG A 101 10.34 7.74 8.24
N PRO A 102 10.32 7.98 6.93
CA PRO A 102 10.90 7.04 5.98
C PRO A 102 12.42 6.93 6.19
N GLU A 103 12.92 5.72 6.00
CA GLU A 103 14.33 5.37 6.15
C GLU A 103 14.77 4.48 4.99
N VAL A 104 16.04 4.62 4.61
CA VAL A 104 16.69 3.81 3.58
C VAL A 104 17.77 2.98 4.25
N TYR A 105 17.78 1.68 3.94
CA TYR A 105 18.79 0.75 4.38
C TYR A 105 19.88 0.60 3.32
N ASP A 106 21.13 0.82 3.72
CA ASP A 106 22.30 0.49 2.91
C ASP A 106 22.85 -0.90 3.33
N PRO A 107 22.74 -1.94 2.49
CA PRO A 107 23.22 -3.27 2.83
C PRO A 107 24.74 -3.39 2.88
N SER A 108 25.49 -2.45 2.29
CA SER A 108 26.96 -2.48 2.30
C SER A 108 27.55 -2.04 3.64
N THR A 109 26.85 -1.14 4.33
CA THR A 109 27.26 -0.60 5.63
C THR A 109 26.40 -1.12 6.77
N GLY A 110 25.21 -1.67 6.48
CA GLY A 110 24.24 -2.12 7.47
C GLY A 110 23.53 -0.98 8.21
N ILE A 111 23.59 0.25 7.67
CA ILE A 111 23.09 1.46 8.33
C ILE A 111 21.73 1.84 7.76
N TRP A 112 20.80 2.22 8.65
CA TRP A 112 19.55 2.90 8.30
C TRP A 112 19.74 4.40 8.36
N THR A 113 19.38 5.09 7.27
CA THR A 113 19.46 6.55 7.17
C THR A 113 18.08 7.13 6.99
N THR A 114 17.71 8.09 7.85
CA THR A 114 16.47 8.86 7.69
C THR A 114 16.55 9.72 6.42
N ILE A 115 15.51 9.67 5.60
CA ILE A 115 15.40 10.47 4.37
C ILE A 115 14.33 11.56 4.51
N SER A 116 14.12 12.32 3.44
CA SER A 116 13.07 13.35 3.39
C SER A 116 11.70 12.78 3.78
N ASP A 117 10.93 13.57 4.52
CA ASP A 117 9.61 13.18 4.97
C ASP A 117 8.63 13.08 3.77
N MET A 118 7.70 12.13 3.83
CA MET A 118 6.55 12.07 2.92
C MET A 118 5.59 13.22 3.21
N ALA A 119 4.77 13.60 2.23
CA ALA A 119 3.73 14.61 2.41
C ALA A 119 2.66 14.17 3.41
N ASP A 120 2.26 12.89 3.36
CA ASP A 120 1.33 12.29 4.31
C ASP A 120 1.98 11.16 5.09
N ALA A 121 1.89 11.21 6.42
CA ALA A 121 2.16 10.05 7.26
C ALA A 121 1.10 8.97 6.99
N ARG A 122 1.54 7.72 6.74
CA ARG A 122 0.66 6.65 6.27
C ARG A 122 1.07 5.26 6.76
N ALA A 123 0.12 4.45 7.18
CA ALA A 123 0.27 3.02 7.47
C ALA A 123 -0.65 2.17 6.59
N GLY A 124 -0.32 0.90 6.36
CA GLY A 124 -1.12 0.01 5.52
C GLY A 124 -1.22 0.43 4.05
N HIS A 125 -0.27 1.23 3.59
CA HIS A 125 -0.07 1.60 2.19
C HIS A 125 0.56 0.42 1.41
N THR A 126 0.60 0.51 0.09
CA THR A 126 1.39 -0.41 -0.75
C THR A 126 2.57 0.33 -1.38
N ALA A 127 3.70 -0.38 -1.51
CA ALA A 127 4.91 0.07 -2.17
C ALA A 127 5.16 -0.77 -3.41
N SER A 128 5.36 -0.13 -4.56
CA SER A 128 5.57 -0.78 -5.85
C SER A 128 6.83 -0.24 -6.52
N VAL A 129 7.81 -1.12 -6.77
CA VAL A 129 9.01 -0.77 -7.53
C VAL A 129 8.66 -0.73 -9.02
N LEU A 130 8.89 0.42 -9.65
CA LEU A 130 8.60 0.64 -11.05
C LEU A 130 9.79 0.21 -11.93
N SER A 131 9.56 0.04 -13.23
CA SER A 131 10.59 -0.38 -14.19
C SER A 131 11.77 0.59 -14.31
N ASN A 132 11.60 1.84 -13.91
CA ASN A 132 12.65 2.86 -13.86
C ASN A 132 13.39 2.92 -12.50
N GLY A 133 13.13 1.99 -11.58
CA GLY A 133 13.77 1.92 -10.26
C GLY A 133 13.17 2.84 -9.19
N LYS A 134 12.21 3.72 -9.53
CA LYS A 134 11.49 4.53 -8.55
C LYS A 134 10.47 3.68 -7.79
N VAL A 135 10.07 4.12 -6.59
CA VAL A 135 9.09 3.41 -5.76
C VAL A 135 7.81 4.23 -5.65
N LEU A 136 6.70 3.70 -6.14
CA LEU A 136 5.38 4.31 -5.98
C LEU A 136 4.76 3.81 -4.67
N ILE A 137 4.40 4.74 -3.81
CA ILE A 137 3.60 4.50 -2.60
C ILE A 137 2.18 4.97 -2.87
N THR A 138 1.19 4.10 -2.60
CA THR A 138 -0.23 4.46 -2.79
C THR A 138 -1.05 4.16 -1.55
N GLY A 139 -1.96 5.09 -1.23
CA GLY A 139 -2.96 4.95 -0.19
C GLY A 139 -2.41 4.75 1.22
N GLY A 140 -3.12 3.96 2.02
CA GLY A 140 -2.87 3.78 3.44
C GLY A 140 -3.79 4.63 4.32
N VAL A 141 -3.48 4.68 5.61
CA VAL A 141 -4.21 5.42 6.64
C VAL A 141 -3.25 6.36 7.34
N GLY A 142 -3.55 7.65 7.29
CA GLY A 142 -2.98 8.69 8.14
C GLY A 142 -4.02 9.15 9.15
N TYR A 143 -4.30 10.46 9.20
CA TYR A 143 -5.49 10.97 9.90
C TYR A 143 -6.80 10.50 9.25
N VAL A 144 -6.76 10.26 7.93
CA VAL A 144 -7.84 9.72 7.12
C VAL A 144 -7.32 8.59 6.23
N PHE A 145 -8.24 7.89 5.57
CA PHE A 145 -7.89 6.97 4.49
C PHE A 145 -7.39 7.78 3.30
N LEU A 146 -6.15 7.53 2.89
CA LEU A 146 -5.48 8.31 1.88
C LEU A 146 -5.81 7.78 0.50
N ASN A 147 -6.18 8.68 -0.40
CA ASN A 147 -6.20 8.43 -1.83
C ASN A 147 -4.93 8.96 -2.52
N SER A 148 -4.07 9.67 -1.79
CA SER A 148 -2.82 10.24 -2.29
C SER A 148 -1.81 9.15 -2.62
N ALA A 149 -0.96 9.44 -3.59
CA ALA A 149 0.19 8.63 -3.97
C ALA A 149 1.44 9.51 -4.06
N GLU A 150 2.58 8.92 -3.68
CA GLU A 150 3.87 9.58 -3.67
C GLU A 150 4.92 8.69 -4.34
N LEU A 151 5.79 9.30 -5.13
CA LEU A 151 6.85 8.63 -5.86
C LEU A 151 8.19 8.94 -5.19
N PHE A 152 8.87 7.91 -4.73
CA PHE A 152 10.22 8.00 -4.22
C PHE A 152 11.24 7.82 -5.33
N ASP A 153 12.22 8.73 -5.38
CA ASP A 153 13.41 8.59 -6.22
C ASP A 153 14.63 8.20 -5.36
N PRO A 154 15.09 6.94 -5.43
CA PRO A 154 16.25 6.49 -4.67
C PRO A 154 17.55 7.23 -5.01
N SER A 155 17.67 7.82 -6.21
CA SER A 155 18.89 8.53 -6.62
C SER A 155 19.06 9.90 -5.96
N THR A 156 17.95 10.51 -5.54
CA THR A 156 17.94 11.83 -4.89
C THR A 156 17.47 11.77 -3.45
N GLY A 157 16.82 10.68 -3.03
CA GLY A 157 16.23 10.55 -1.71
C GLY A 157 14.95 11.39 -1.52
N ILE A 158 14.35 11.86 -2.62
CA ILE A 158 13.23 12.81 -2.60
C ILE A 158 11.90 12.09 -2.91
N TRP A 159 10.86 12.52 -2.20
CA TRP A 159 9.46 12.16 -2.46
C TRP A 159 8.79 13.21 -3.34
N THR A 160 7.98 12.78 -4.29
CA THR A 160 7.16 13.65 -5.13
C THR A 160 5.71 13.20 -5.09
N THR A 161 4.79 14.07 -4.70
CA THR A 161 3.35 13.79 -4.78
C THR A 161 2.94 13.65 -6.25
N THR A 162 2.11 12.65 -6.51
CA THR A 162 1.63 12.31 -7.85
C THR A 162 0.09 12.37 -7.89
N GLY A 163 -0.54 11.93 -8.97
CA GLY A 163 -2.00 11.84 -9.03
C GLY A 163 -2.60 11.03 -7.87
N SER A 164 -3.89 11.22 -7.59
CA SER A 164 -4.60 10.49 -6.53
C SER A 164 -5.53 9.44 -7.11
N MET A 165 -5.81 8.41 -6.31
CA MET A 165 -6.92 7.49 -6.57
C MET A 165 -8.26 8.21 -6.36
N ASN A 166 -9.33 7.64 -6.92
CA ASN A 166 -10.68 8.16 -6.73
C ASN A 166 -11.14 8.05 -5.28
N ASN A 167 -10.80 6.95 -4.61
CA ASN A 167 -11.16 6.71 -3.21
C ASN A 167 -9.93 6.41 -2.36
N GLY A 168 -9.98 6.86 -1.11
CA GLY A 168 -8.99 6.47 -0.12
C GLY A 168 -9.07 4.97 0.13
N ARG A 169 -7.93 4.30 0.26
CA ARG A 169 -7.89 2.86 0.49
C ARG A 169 -6.64 2.46 1.27
N HIS A 170 -6.80 1.50 2.16
CA HIS A 170 -5.69 0.84 2.84
C HIS A 170 -5.81 -0.68 2.66
N GLN A 171 -4.69 -1.39 2.84
CA GLN A 171 -4.61 -2.85 2.65
C GLN A 171 -5.09 -3.31 1.27
N HIS A 172 -4.99 -2.45 0.25
CA HIS A 172 -5.22 -2.81 -1.14
C HIS A 172 -4.02 -3.57 -1.70
N THR A 173 -4.15 -4.06 -2.93
CA THR A 173 -3.02 -4.59 -3.71
C THR A 173 -2.68 -3.61 -4.83
N ALA A 174 -1.39 -3.45 -5.11
CA ALA A 174 -0.88 -2.70 -6.25
C ALA A 174 0.03 -3.62 -7.08
N SER A 175 -0.23 -3.71 -8.38
CA SER A 175 0.52 -4.55 -9.32
C SER A 175 1.04 -3.71 -10.47
N VAL A 176 2.37 -3.68 -10.62
CA VAL A 176 3.03 -3.02 -11.75
C VAL A 176 2.84 -3.86 -13.00
N LEU A 177 2.28 -3.24 -14.04
CA LEU A 177 2.02 -3.88 -15.31
C LEU A 177 3.22 -3.71 -16.26
N SER A 178 3.34 -4.58 -17.26
CA SER A 178 4.42 -4.55 -18.25
C SER A 178 4.48 -3.26 -19.08
N ASN A 179 3.35 -2.56 -19.21
CA ASN A 179 3.26 -1.26 -19.87
C ASN A 179 3.63 -0.08 -18.94
N GLY A 180 4.13 -0.36 -17.73
CA GLY A 180 4.55 0.64 -16.76
C GLY A 180 3.42 1.27 -15.96
N LYS A 181 2.14 0.91 -16.19
CA LYS A 181 1.03 1.37 -15.34
C LYS A 181 0.94 0.54 -14.05
N VAL A 182 0.22 1.04 -13.04
CA VAL A 182 0.00 0.29 -11.80
C VAL A 182 -1.48 0.01 -11.62
N LEU A 183 -1.86 -1.26 -11.57
CA LEU A 183 -3.23 -1.67 -11.25
C LEU A 183 -3.39 -1.74 -9.74
N VAL A 184 -4.31 -0.95 -9.20
CA VAL A 184 -4.66 -0.94 -7.78
C VAL A 184 -6.04 -1.59 -7.60
N THR A 185 -6.14 -2.61 -6.75
CA THR A 185 -7.37 -3.37 -6.55
C THR A 185 -7.74 -3.50 -5.08
N GLY A 186 -9.03 -3.33 -4.80
CA GLY A 186 -9.59 -3.68 -3.50
C GLY A 186 -9.11 -2.83 -2.33
N GLY A 187 -8.99 -3.43 -1.16
CA GLY A 187 -8.70 -2.74 0.10
C GLY A 187 -9.96 -2.29 0.82
N PHE A 188 -9.78 -1.54 1.90
CA PHE A 188 -10.86 -1.11 2.78
C PHE A 188 -10.83 0.41 2.99
N HIS A 189 -12.02 0.98 3.10
CA HIS A 189 -12.27 2.37 3.42
C HIS A 189 -13.36 2.48 4.50
N ILE A 190 -13.17 3.35 5.50
CA ILE A 190 -14.07 3.40 6.66
C ILE A 190 -15.54 3.66 6.33
N TYR A 191 -15.82 4.52 5.34
CA TYR A 191 -17.20 4.87 4.98
C TYR A 191 -17.80 3.95 3.91
N MET A 192 -16.97 3.19 3.18
CA MET A 192 -17.42 2.39 2.04
C MET A 192 -17.29 0.87 2.29
N GLY A 193 -16.61 0.47 3.37
CA GLY A 193 -16.26 -0.92 3.64
C GLY A 193 -15.18 -1.45 2.72
N TYR A 194 -15.27 -2.74 2.40
CA TYR A 194 -14.38 -3.37 1.42
C TYR A 194 -14.71 -2.85 0.03
N LEU A 195 -13.67 -2.35 -0.64
CA LEU A 195 -13.80 -1.83 -2.00
C LEU A 195 -13.76 -3.00 -2.98
N ASN A 196 -14.72 -3.07 -3.89
CA ASN A 196 -14.73 -3.96 -5.05
C ASN A 196 -14.25 -3.26 -6.33
N SER A 197 -13.79 -2.01 -6.21
CA SER A 197 -13.24 -1.21 -7.31
C SER A 197 -11.80 -1.58 -7.63
N ALA A 198 -11.42 -1.40 -8.89
CA ALA A 198 -10.03 -1.35 -9.34
C ALA A 198 -9.76 -0.04 -10.07
N GLU A 199 -8.52 0.45 -9.95
CA GLU A 199 -8.09 1.69 -10.59
C GLU A 199 -6.74 1.48 -11.28
N LEU A 200 -6.62 1.98 -12.50
CA LEU A 200 -5.37 1.95 -13.23
C LEU A 200 -4.64 3.29 -13.07
N TYR A 201 -3.57 3.26 -12.33
CA TYR A 201 -2.77 4.43 -12.01
C TYR A 201 -1.73 4.70 -13.09
N GLN A 202 -1.68 5.95 -13.57
CA GLN A 202 -0.72 6.45 -14.55
C GLN A 202 0.01 7.67 -13.97
N PHE A 203 1.32 7.53 -13.72
CA PHE A 203 2.16 8.58 -13.13
C PHE A 203 2.84 9.46 -14.19
N PHE A 204 2.90 9.02 -15.45
CA PHE A 204 3.38 9.83 -16.57
C PHE A 204 2.22 10.15 -17.51
N LYS A 205 1.93 11.45 -17.70
CA LYS A 205 1.25 11.89 -18.92
C LYS A 205 2.25 11.67 -20.07
N THR A 206 1.99 10.69 -20.93
CA THR A 206 2.58 10.71 -22.26
C THR A 206 1.94 11.89 -22.98
N ASN A 207 2.75 12.90 -23.30
CA ASN A 207 2.37 13.97 -24.22
C ASN A 207 2.03 13.40 -25.60
#